data_AF-A0AA36IAW6-F1
#
_entry.id   AF-A0AA36IAW6-F1
#
_cell.length_a   1.000
_cell.length_b   1.000
_cell.length_c   1.000
_cell.angle_alpha   90.00
_cell.angle_beta   90.00
_cell.angle_gamma   90.00
#
_symmetry.space_group_name_H-M   'P 1'
#
loop_
_entity.id
_entity.type
_entity.pdbx_description
1 polymer ?
#
loop_
_entity_poly.entity_id
_entity_poly.type
_entity_poly.pdbx_seq_one_letter_code
_entity_poly.pdbx_strand_id
1 'polypeptide(L)'
;MAGMTPTRPKQKRRVTSPLQEMDGEEEELVELDGSGSETSAPSLSAIASIVRQEMQTAIAPVEAQLSSMQATFGNRLSNVEAKLADHDLKIGKLEQLTVNKSVPTNVTQQVEKQLADLQSQLDTLKAVPVVSKADIAKTVVVGGLEDMPSLNAATQWLTDKLRELGGPCHTGTYMKSSTFKGLVFAKFNSSYDRDMAAALLRSASMTCGDKHVWATQDLPIPVRARKMFLLGLRWQLGEWGFSKREIEVGDEYFSLMIAGKVVVKLTMNESGIQYHWAEEWAQWDDFQNSPELSQLCEKANSIWHKQGKGSGKSKGAAC
;
A
#
# COMPACT_ATOMS: atom_id res chain seq x y z
N MET A 1 -11.62 -30.69 -26.78
CA MET A 1 -10.66 -30.03 -25.86
C MET A 1 -11.03 -30.42 -24.43
N ALA A 2 -10.63 -31.63 -24.01
CA ALA A 2 -10.96 -32.18 -22.70
C ALA A 2 -9.73 -32.13 -21.79
N GLY A 3 -9.90 -31.64 -20.56
CA GLY A 3 -9.02 -31.93 -19.43
C GLY A 3 -7.91 -30.91 -19.14
N MET A 4 -8.24 -29.64 -18.86
CA MET A 4 -7.33 -28.74 -18.13
C MET A 4 -7.69 -28.55 -16.65
N THR A 5 -8.71 -29.26 -16.16
CA THR A 5 -9.13 -29.20 -14.75
C THR A 5 -8.43 -30.31 -13.96
N PRO A 6 -7.37 -30.01 -13.19
CA PRO A 6 -6.75 -31.00 -12.33
C PRO A 6 -7.75 -31.47 -11.27
N THR A 7 -7.84 -32.77 -11.07
CA THR A 7 -8.56 -33.34 -9.92
C THR A 7 -7.85 -32.94 -8.64
N ARG A 8 -8.59 -32.41 -7.64
CA ARG A 8 -8.03 -32.02 -6.34
C ARG A 8 -7.16 -33.15 -5.77
N PRO A 9 -5.85 -32.92 -5.56
CA PRO A 9 -5.01 -33.93 -4.93
C PRO A 9 -5.60 -34.31 -3.57
N LYS A 10 -5.67 -35.62 -3.26
CA LYS A 10 -6.01 -36.12 -1.92
C LYS A 10 -4.85 -35.86 -0.95
N GLN A 11 -4.50 -34.59 -0.70
CA GLN A 11 -3.51 -34.25 0.31
C GLN A 11 -4.15 -34.23 1.70
N LYS A 12 -3.43 -34.77 2.70
CA LYS A 12 -3.76 -34.61 4.12
C LYS A 12 -3.89 -33.10 4.37
N ARG A 13 -5.10 -32.66 4.75
CA ARG A 13 -5.43 -31.28 5.12
C ARG A 13 -4.26 -30.64 5.87
N ARG A 14 -3.56 -29.68 5.23
CA ARG A 14 -2.88 -28.64 6.00
C ARG A 14 -4.00 -27.79 6.60
N VAL A 15 -3.98 -27.65 7.93
CA VAL A 15 -5.12 -27.08 8.69
C VAL A 15 -5.16 -25.55 8.59
N THR A 16 -4.15 -24.93 7.98
CA THR A 16 -3.94 -23.50 8.08
C THR A 16 -3.60 -22.90 6.73
N SER A 17 -4.52 -22.05 6.27
CA SER A 17 -4.36 -21.18 5.11
C SER A 17 -3.40 -20.04 5.47
N PRO A 18 -2.58 -19.49 4.56
CA PRO A 18 -1.85 -18.23 4.76
C PRO A 18 -2.75 -17.02 5.04
N LEU A 19 -4.08 -17.13 4.86
CA LEU A 19 -5.02 -16.14 5.39
C LEU A 19 -5.10 -16.17 6.93
N GLN A 20 -4.59 -17.24 7.56
CA GLN A 20 -4.40 -17.42 9.00
C GLN A 20 -3.09 -16.79 9.51
N GLU A 21 -2.20 -16.29 8.65
CA GLU A 21 -1.04 -15.47 9.08
C GLU A 21 -1.47 -14.11 9.68
N MET A 22 -2.76 -13.79 9.65
CA MET A 22 -3.33 -12.72 10.47
C MET A 22 -3.62 -13.12 11.93
N ASP A 23 -3.51 -14.41 12.27
CA ASP A 23 -3.84 -15.01 13.58
C ASP A 23 -2.72 -15.93 14.13
N GLY A 24 -1.45 -15.66 13.82
CA GLY A 24 -0.38 -15.76 14.83
C GLY A 24 0.19 -17.12 15.26
N GLU A 25 0.23 -18.16 14.44
CA GLU A 25 1.16 -19.29 14.66
C GLU A 25 1.63 -19.90 13.33
N GLU A 26 2.94 -20.13 13.14
CA GLU A 26 3.47 -21.34 12.47
C GLU A 26 5.01 -21.51 12.55
N GLU A 27 5.42 -22.78 12.58
CA GLU A 27 6.77 -23.32 12.74
C GLU A 27 7.54 -23.61 11.41
N GLU A 28 8.83 -23.83 11.63
CA GLU A 28 10.05 -24.16 10.85
C GLU A 28 9.97 -24.95 9.51
N LEU A 29 10.79 -24.53 8.54
CA LEU A 29 10.94 -25.11 7.19
C LEU A 29 12.09 -26.13 7.12
N VAL A 30 11.88 -27.24 6.39
CA VAL A 30 12.91 -28.22 6.03
C VAL A 30 13.33 -28.05 4.56
N GLU A 31 14.65 -28.02 4.32
CA GLU A 31 15.30 -27.92 3.02
C GLU A 31 15.21 -29.23 2.21
N LEU A 32 15.18 -29.10 0.87
CA LEU A 32 15.31 -30.21 -0.08
C LEU A 32 16.39 -29.89 -1.11
N ASP A 33 17.45 -30.69 -1.06
CA ASP A 33 18.51 -30.80 -2.06
C ASP A 33 18.01 -31.35 -3.40
N GLY A 34 18.64 -30.92 -4.49
CA GLY A 34 18.33 -31.38 -5.84
C GLY A 34 19.49 -31.23 -6.81
N SER A 35 20.15 -32.37 -7.05
CA SER A 35 21.21 -32.70 -8.00
C SER A 35 21.14 -32.10 -9.43
N GLY A 36 22.29 -31.59 -9.88
CA GLY A 36 23.06 -32.00 -11.07
C GLY A 36 22.37 -32.27 -12.41
N SER A 37 22.69 -31.44 -13.42
CA SER A 37 22.69 -31.84 -14.84
C SER A 37 23.76 -31.06 -15.60
N GLU A 38 24.71 -31.79 -16.18
CA GLU A 38 25.76 -31.27 -17.05
C GLU A 38 25.15 -30.78 -18.37
N THR A 39 25.38 -29.50 -18.69
CA THR A 39 25.06 -28.94 -20.01
C THR A 39 26.30 -28.31 -20.63
N SER A 40 26.47 -28.61 -21.92
CA SER A 40 27.58 -28.21 -22.77
C SER A 40 27.89 -26.71 -22.65
N ALA A 41 29.16 -26.39 -22.39
CA ALA A 41 29.61 -25.02 -22.14
C ALA A 41 29.46 -24.14 -23.41
N PRO A 42 28.78 -22.98 -23.33
CA PRO A 42 28.63 -22.08 -24.46
C PRO A 42 29.98 -21.45 -24.86
N SER A 43 30.19 -21.28 -26.16
CA SER A 43 31.40 -20.63 -26.69
C SER A 43 31.57 -19.21 -26.13
N LEU A 44 32.82 -18.80 -25.88
CA LEU A 44 33.17 -17.54 -25.23
C LEU A 44 32.67 -16.30 -26.00
N SER A 45 32.52 -16.41 -27.33
CA SER A 45 31.93 -15.37 -28.17
C SER A 45 30.40 -15.24 -27.98
N ALA A 46 29.69 -16.34 -27.77
CA ALA A 46 28.25 -16.33 -27.46
C ALA A 46 27.98 -15.73 -26.08
N ILE A 47 28.85 -16.02 -25.10
CA ILE A 47 28.79 -15.38 -23.78
C ILE A 47 29.00 -13.87 -23.91
N ALA A 48 30.00 -13.43 -24.68
CA ALA A 48 30.29 -12.01 -24.87
C ALA A 48 29.20 -11.24 -25.64
N SER A 49 28.44 -11.90 -26.52
CA SER A 49 27.28 -11.28 -27.18
C SER A 49 26.09 -11.16 -26.23
N ILE A 50 25.82 -12.20 -25.44
CA ILE A 50 24.75 -12.18 -24.44
C ILE A 50 25.02 -11.11 -23.39
N VAL A 51 26.25 -11.03 -22.85
CA VAL A 51 26.62 -10.01 -21.85
C VAL A 51 26.45 -8.59 -22.42
N ARG A 52 26.85 -8.35 -23.67
CA ARG A 52 26.65 -7.04 -24.30
C ARG A 52 25.18 -6.71 -24.52
N GLN A 53 24.38 -7.68 -24.95
CA GLN A 53 22.94 -7.50 -25.14
C GLN A 53 22.22 -7.25 -23.81
N GLU A 54 22.57 -7.99 -22.75
CA GLU A 54 22.02 -7.81 -21.40
C GLU A 54 22.42 -6.45 -20.83
N MET A 55 23.68 -6.03 -20.97
CA MET A 55 24.13 -4.69 -20.56
C MET A 55 23.34 -3.59 -21.29
N GLN A 56 23.15 -3.71 -22.59
CA GLN A 56 22.44 -2.70 -23.37
C GLN A 56 20.94 -2.67 -23.05
N THR A 57 20.35 -3.83 -22.78
CA THR A 57 18.96 -3.97 -22.31
C THR A 57 18.78 -3.40 -20.92
N ALA A 58 19.78 -3.51 -20.05
CA ALA A 58 19.77 -2.94 -18.71
C ALA A 58 20.00 -1.41 -18.70
N ILE A 59 20.81 -0.89 -19.62
CA ILE A 59 21.14 0.54 -19.69
C ILE A 59 20.01 1.38 -20.32
N ALA A 60 19.35 0.86 -21.36
CA ALA A 60 18.27 1.57 -22.06
C ALA A 60 17.16 2.16 -21.16
N PRO A 61 16.61 1.44 -20.16
CA PRO A 61 15.60 2.01 -19.27
C PRO A 61 16.16 3.09 -18.33
N VAL A 62 17.44 3.00 -17.95
CA VAL A 62 18.11 4.02 -17.12
C VAL A 62 18.30 5.31 -17.91
N GLU A 63 18.71 5.23 -19.18
CA GLU A 63 18.83 6.39 -20.07
C GLU A 63 17.47 7.05 -20.34
N ALA A 64 16.41 6.25 -20.51
CA ALA A 64 15.05 6.75 -20.66
C ALA A 64 14.55 7.46 -19.38
N GLN A 65 14.84 6.90 -18.21
CA GLN A 65 14.52 7.53 -16.92
C GLN A 65 15.29 8.85 -16.74
N LEU A 66 16.57 8.89 -17.09
CA LEU A 66 17.41 10.08 -16.95
C LEU A 66 16.92 11.22 -17.86
N SER A 67 16.52 10.88 -19.10
CA SER A 67 15.91 11.83 -20.05
C SER A 67 14.57 12.38 -19.54
N SER A 68 13.72 11.50 -19.01
CA SER A 68 12.43 11.90 -18.40
C SER A 68 12.62 12.80 -17.18
N MET A 69 13.62 12.49 -16.36
CA MET A 69 13.96 13.26 -15.18
C MET A 69 14.50 14.65 -15.56
N GLN A 70 15.33 14.75 -16.60
CA GLN A 70 15.82 16.02 -17.14
C GLN A 70 14.68 16.91 -17.66
N ALA A 71 13.70 16.33 -18.38
CA ALA A 71 12.51 17.06 -18.82
C ALA A 71 11.65 17.56 -17.62
N THR A 72 11.50 16.72 -16.59
CA THR A 72 10.75 17.07 -15.38
C THR A 72 11.44 18.19 -14.60
N PHE A 73 12.76 18.14 -14.45
CA PHE A 73 13.53 19.20 -13.80
C PHE A 73 13.49 20.51 -14.59
N GLY A 74 13.59 20.45 -15.92
CA GLY A 74 13.44 21.65 -16.78
C GLY A 74 12.10 22.34 -16.58
N ASN A 75 11.01 21.56 -16.56
CA ASN A 75 9.66 22.09 -16.32
C ASN A 75 9.48 22.67 -14.91
N ARG A 76 10.05 22.01 -13.90
CA ARG A 76 10.00 22.51 -12.51
C ARG A 76 10.81 23.80 -12.35
N LEU A 77 11.98 23.88 -12.97
CA LEU A 77 12.84 25.06 -12.92
C LEU A 77 12.16 26.26 -13.59
N SER A 78 11.60 26.06 -14.80
CA SER A 78 10.85 27.10 -15.50
C SER A 78 9.63 27.60 -14.69
N ASN A 79 8.92 26.70 -14.00
CA ASN A 79 7.83 27.10 -13.09
C ASN A 79 8.32 27.89 -11.86
N VAL A 80 9.51 27.57 -11.33
CA VAL A 80 10.11 28.31 -10.21
C VAL A 80 10.56 29.69 -10.66
N GLU A 81 11.20 29.80 -11.83
CA GLU A 81 11.60 31.06 -12.45
C GLU A 81 10.39 31.97 -12.71
N ALA A 82 9.29 31.41 -13.25
CA ALA A 82 8.05 32.16 -13.46
C ALA A 82 7.43 32.67 -12.14
N LYS A 83 7.47 31.87 -11.07
CA LYS A 83 6.97 32.29 -9.74
C LYS A 83 7.86 33.35 -9.10
N LEU A 84 9.18 33.25 -9.26
CA LEU A 84 10.13 34.27 -8.80
C LEU A 84 9.87 35.61 -9.50
N ALA A 85 9.67 35.60 -10.82
CA ALA A 85 9.34 36.81 -11.58
C ALA A 85 8.00 37.44 -11.11
N ASP A 86 6.98 36.64 -10.81
CA ASP A 86 5.71 37.14 -10.24
C ASP A 86 5.89 37.73 -8.84
N HIS A 87 6.75 37.13 -8.02
CA HIS A 87 7.08 37.66 -6.69
C HIS A 87 7.84 38.99 -6.77
N ASP A 88 8.80 39.13 -7.69
CA ASP A 88 9.52 40.40 -7.91
C ASP A 88 8.55 41.52 -8.32
N LEU A 89 7.56 41.22 -9.17
CA LEU A 89 6.50 42.18 -9.53
C LEU A 89 5.64 42.57 -8.33
N LYS A 90 5.30 41.63 -7.44
CA LYS A 90 4.53 41.91 -6.22
C LYS A 90 5.33 42.73 -5.21
N ILE A 91 6.62 42.43 -5.05
CA ILE A 91 7.53 43.20 -4.21
C ILE A 91 7.63 44.63 -4.73
N GLY A 92 7.85 44.83 -6.04
CA GLY A 92 7.90 46.16 -6.63
C GLY A 92 6.60 46.97 -6.45
N LYS A 93 5.43 46.30 -6.50
CA LYS A 93 4.14 46.95 -6.17
C LYS A 93 4.01 47.32 -4.69
N LEU A 94 4.47 46.46 -3.79
CA LEU A 94 4.50 46.75 -2.35
C LEU A 94 5.46 47.91 -2.03
N GLU A 95 6.61 47.97 -2.70
CA GLU A 95 7.57 49.06 -2.57
C GLU A 95 7.00 50.40 -3.09
N GLN A 96 6.23 50.38 -4.18
CA GLN A 96 5.51 51.59 -4.64
C GLN A 96 4.45 52.07 -3.63
N LEU A 97 3.78 51.14 -2.95
CA LEU A 97 2.80 51.48 -1.91
C LEU A 97 3.46 52.01 -0.63
N THR A 98 4.69 51.61 -0.31
CA THR A 98 5.42 52.13 0.85
C THR A 98 6.12 53.45 0.58
N VAL A 99 6.52 53.74 -0.66
CA VAL A 99 7.08 55.04 -1.07
C VAL A 99 6.00 56.13 -1.18
N ASN A 100 4.78 55.79 -1.59
CA ASN A 100 3.64 56.72 -1.63
C ASN A 100 2.98 56.85 -0.24
N LYS A 101 3.63 57.64 0.62
CA LYS A 101 3.15 57.97 1.96
C LYS A 101 1.92 58.89 1.91
N SER A 102 0.74 58.31 1.77
CA SER A 102 -0.48 58.89 2.32
C SER A 102 -1.19 57.81 3.12
N VAL A 103 -1.09 57.92 4.45
CA VAL A 103 -1.88 57.11 5.37
C VAL A 103 -3.27 57.75 5.45
N PRO A 104 -4.37 57.05 5.11
CA PRO A 104 -5.65 57.33 5.72
C PRO A 104 -5.88 56.33 6.86
N THR A 105 -6.16 56.91 8.02
CA THR A 105 -6.86 56.37 9.19
C THR A 105 -7.80 55.20 8.85
N ASN A 106 -7.32 53.96 8.94
CA ASN A 106 -8.19 52.79 9.00
C ASN A 106 -7.51 51.57 9.66
N VAL A 107 -6.75 51.84 10.72
CA VAL A 107 -5.97 50.82 11.46
C VAL A 107 -6.90 49.74 12.05
N THR A 108 -8.13 50.09 12.41
CA THR A 108 -9.09 49.15 13.02
C THR A 108 -9.62 48.11 12.04
N GLN A 109 -9.97 48.49 10.81
CA GLN A 109 -10.43 47.52 9.79
C GLN A 109 -9.30 46.61 9.31
N GLN A 110 -8.06 47.12 9.30
CA GLN A 110 -6.90 46.32 8.89
C GLN A 110 -6.53 45.28 9.96
N VAL A 111 -6.65 45.64 11.25
CA VAL A 111 -6.46 44.70 12.37
C VAL A 111 -7.60 43.67 12.43
N GLU A 112 -8.85 44.06 12.21
CA GLU A 112 -9.97 43.12 12.14
C GLU A 112 -9.84 42.14 10.97
N LYS A 113 -9.38 42.61 9.81
CA LYS A 113 -9.09 41.74 8.65
C LYS A 113 -7.94 40.78 8.95
N GLN A 114 -6.88 41.24 9.63
CA GLN A 114 -5.78 40.36 10.04
C GLN A 114 -6.20 39.34 11.10
N LEU A 115 -7.08 39.71 12.04
CA LEU A 115 -7.66 38.78 13.00
C LEU A 115 -8.57 37.75 12.31
N ALA A 116 -9.38 38.18 11.34
CA ALA A 116 -10.21 37.27 10.55
C ALA A 116 -9.37 36.31 9.69
N ASP A 117 -8.28 36.80 9.08
CA ASP A 117 -7.34 35.95 8.32
C ASP A 117 -6.61 34.97 9.24
N LEU A 118 -6.19 35.40 10.43
CA LEU A 118 -5.56 34.50 11.43
C LEU A 118 -6.56 33.46 11.96
N GLN A 119 -7.81 33.85 12.17
CA GLN A 119 -8.88 32.94 12.57
C GLN A 119 -9.17 31.93 11.46
N SER A 120 -9.22 32.38 10.20
CA SER A 120 -9.38 31.52 9.03
C SER A 120 -8.20 30.55 8.86
N GLN A 121 -6.97 30.99 9.09
CA GLN A 121 -5.79 30.13 9.08
C GLN A 121 -5.82 29.10 10.23
N LEU A 122 -6.29 29.50 11.43
CA LEU A 122 -6.50 28.59 12.55
C LEU A 122 -7.60 27.57 12.27
N ASP A 123 -8.70 27.96 11.62
CA ASP A 123 -9.76 27.05 11.22
C ASP A 123 -9.31 26.12 10.09
N THR A 124 -8.44 26.59 9.21
CA THR A 124 -7.78 25.75 8.18
C THR A 124 -6.80 24.75 8.80
N LEU A 125 -6.12 25.12 9.89
CA LEU A 125 -5.23 24.23 10.65
C LEU A 125 -5.99 23.27 11.59
N LYS A 126 -7.17 23.66 12.06
CA LYS A 126 -8.10 22.80 12.83
C LYS A 126 -8.88 21.84 11.93
N ALA A 127 -8.93 22.08 10.63
CA ALA A 127 -9.44 21.10 9.68
C ALA A 127 -8.59 19.84 9.80
N VAL A 128 -9.24 18.72 10.16
CA VAL A 128 -8.61 17.40 10.30
C VAL A 128 -7.75 17.17 9.07
N PRO A 129 -6.45 16.82 9.22
CA PRO A 129 -5.55 16.69 8.08
C PRO A 129 -6.16 15.68 7.11
N VAL A 130 -6.60 16.19 5.95
CA VAL A 130 -7.06 15.36 4.84
C VAL A 130 -5.84 14.58 4.39
N VAL A 131 -5.73 13.34 4.85
CA VAL A 131 -4.64 12.44 4.45
C VAL A 131 -4.73 12.30 2.94
N SER A 132 -3.73 12.81 2.22
CA SER A 132 -3.72 12.76 0.77
C SER A 132 -3.61 11.31 0.30
N LYS A 133 -4.14 10.96 -0.88
CA LYS A 133 -3.97 9.61 -1.45
C LYS A 133 -2.49 9.18 -1.52
N ALA A 134 -1.58 10.14 -1.71
CA ALA A 134 -0.14 9.92 -1.71
C ALA A 134 0.42 9.54 -0.32
N ASP A 135 -0.19 10.01 0.76
CA ASP A 135 0.22 9.68 2.14
C ASP A 135 -0.24 8.26 2.56
N ILE A 136 -1.41 7.82 2.09
CA ILE A 136 -1.88 6.45 2.29
C ILE A 136 -0.90 5.45 1.67
N ALA A 137 -0.37 5.79 0.49
CA ALA A 137 0.68 5.03 -0.19
C ALA A 137 2.05 5.08 0.53
N LYS A 138 2.17 5.66 1.72
CA LYS A 138 3.41 5.64 2.53
C LYS A 138 3.15 5.20 3.97
N THR A 139 1.99 4.60 4.24
CA THR A 139 1.58 4.24 5.59
C THR A 139 1.57 2.73 5.78
N VAL A 140 2.18 2.26 6.88
CA VAL A 140 2.05 0.89 7.40
C VAL A 140 1.02 0.91 8.53
N VAL A 141 0.16 -0.10 8.56
CA VAL A 141 -0.66 -0.45 9.72
C VAL A 141 0.04 -1.57 10.45
N VAL A 142 0.30 -1.36 11.73
CA VAL A 142 0.83 -2.38 12.65
C VAL A 142 -0.26 -2.71 13.66
N GLY A 143 -0.57 -3.99 13.81
CA GLY A 143 -1.57 -4.50 14.74
C GLY A 143 -1.04 -5.63 15.62
N GLY A 144 -1.85 -6.10 16.56
CA GLY A 144 -1.42 -7.03 17.61
C GLY A 144 -0.81 -6.31 18.82
N LEU A 145 -1.14 -5.03 19.02
CA LEU A 145 -0.60 -4.19 20.10
C LEU A 145 -1.64 -3.89 21.19
N GLU A 146 -2.62 -4.76 21.39
CA GLU A 146 -3.74 -4.51 22.32
C GLU A 146 -3.32 -4.39 23.78
N ASP A 147 -2.19 -5.00 24.14
CA ASP A 147 -1.64 -4.92 25.50
C ASP A 147 -0.91 -3.60 25.76
N MET A 148 -0.74 -2.76 24.72
CA MET A 148 -0.16 -1.42 24.87
C MET A 148 -1.22 -0.44 25.39
N PRO A 149 -0.90 0.37 26.41
CA PRO A 149 -1.88 1.23 27.07
C PRO A 149 -2.29 2.45 26.24
N SER A 150 -1.49 2.83 25.23
CA SER A 150 -1.74 4.05 24.44
C SER A 150 -1.01 4.04 23.09
N LEU A 151 -1.43 4.94 22.22
CA LEU A 151 -0.73 5.23 20.95
C LEU A 151 0.73 5.64 21.18
N ASN A 152 1.02 6.42 22.24
CA ASN A 152 2.39 6.86 22.53
C ASN A 152 3.30 5.67 22.88
N ALA A 153 2.80 4.73 23.70
CA ALA A 153 3.52 3.51 24.04
C ALA A 153 3.77 2.65 22.79
N ALA A 154 2.74 2.45 21.95
CA ALA A 154 2.87 1.72 20.70
C ALA A 154 3.84 2.41 19.70
N THR A 155 3.89 3.74 19.69
CA THR A 155 4.81 4.52 18.85
C THR A 155 6.26 4.35 19.30
N GLN A 156 6.50 4.42 20.60
CA GLN A 156 7.83 4.18 21.16
C GLN A 156 8.28 2.75 20.87
N TRP A 157 7.41 1.77 21.12
CA TRP A 157 7.67 0.37 20.82
C TRP A 157 8.04 0.17 19.34
N LEU A 158 7.24 0.74 18.42
CA LEU A 158 7.50 0.63 16.99
C LEU A 158 8.83 1.29 16.60
N THR A 159 9.15 2.45 17.18
CA THR A 159 10.41 3.17 16.95
C THR A 159 11.60 2.32 17.37
N ASP A 160 11.52 1.71 18.57
CA ASP A 160 12.60 0.90 19.11
C ASP A 160 12.78 -0.39 18.30
N LYS A 161 11.69 -1.05 17.91
CA LYS A 161 11.75 -2.25 17.06
C LYS A 161 12.28 -2.00 15.68
N LEU A 162 11.86 -0.94 15.01
CA LEU A 162 12.44 -0.59 13.71
C LEU A 162 13.92 -0.24 13.84
N ARG A 163 14.34 0.41 14.93
CA ARG A 163 15.76 0.70 15.18
C ARG A 163 16.58 -0.57 15.43
N GLU A 164 16.08 -1.49 16.26
CA GLU A 164 16.72 -2.79 16.55
C GLU A 164 16.90 -3.62 15.27
N LEU A 165 15.91 -3.59 14.38
CA LEU A 165 15.93 -4.32 13.09
C LEU A 165 16.72 -3.60 11.99
N GLY A 166 17.34 -2.44 12.26
CA GLY A 166 18.02 -1.64 11.24
C GLY A 166 17.08 -1.10 10.16
N GLY A 167 15.79 -0.97 10.48
CA GLY A 167 14.74 -0.49 9.59
C GLY A 167 14.65 1.04 9.49
N PRO A 168 13.79 1.54 8.61
CA PRO A 168 13.64 2.97 8.38
C PRO A 168 12.85 3.63 9.52
N CYS A 169 13.13 4.91 9.76
CA CYS A 169 12.36 5.69 10.74
C CYS A 169 11.03 6.17 10.16
N HIS A 170 9.95 6.02 10.92
CA HIS A 170 8.68 6.63 10.56
C HIS A 170 8.72 8.15 10.77
N THR A 171 7.96 8.89 9.96
CA THR A 171 7.81 10.36 10.08
C THR A 171 6.73 10.76 11.09
N GLY A 172 5.89 9.81 11.49
CA GLY A 172 4.87 10.01 12.51
C GLY A 172 3.91 8.84 12.59
N THR A 173 3.16 8.79 13.68
CA THR A 173 2.16 7.75 13.94
C THR A 173 0.81 8.38 14.25
N TYR A 174 -0.27 7.65 13.97
CA TYR A 174 -1.62 8.05 14.32
C TYR A 174 -2.53 6.82 14.49
N MET A 175 -3.75 7.05 15.00
CA MET A 175 -4.82 6.06 15.04
C MET A 175 -6.08 6.62 14.38
N LYS A 176 -6.89 5.75 13.77
CA LYS A 176 -8.15 6.14 13.11
C LYS A 176 -9.36 6.18 14.07
N SER A 177 -9.23 5.62 15.27
CA SER A 177 -10.26 5.59 16.30
C SER A 177 -10.00 6.60 17.41
N SER A 178 -11.04 7.01 18.14
CA SER A 178 -10.90 7.88 19.31
C SER A 178 -10.21 7.20 20.49
N THR A 179 -10.33 5.87 20.58
CA THR A 179 -9.65 5.04 21.57
C THR A 179 -8.60 4.17 20.90
N PHE A 180 -7.48 3.94 21.59
CA PHE A 180 -6.46 3.02 21.11
C PHE A 180 -6.98 1.58 21.20
N LYS A 181 -6.86 0.83 20.10
CA LYS A 181 -7.37 -0.54 19.95
C LYS A 181 -6.27 -1.50 19.47
N GLY A 182 -5.03 -1.26 19.87
CA GLY A 182 -3.89 -2.07 19.42
C GLY A 182 -3.52 -1.93 17.94
N LEU A 183 -3.94 -0.84 17.30
CA LEU A 183 -3.60 -0.52 15.90
C LEU A 183 -2.89 0.82 15.83
N VAL A 184 -1.70 0.84 15.22
CA VAL A 184 -0.95 2.06 14.92
C VAL A 184 -0.74 2.20 13.42
N PHE A 185 -0.92 3.42 12.91
CA PHE A 185 -0.68 3.78 11.52
C PHE A 185 0.59 4.61 11.47
N ALA A 186 1.66 4.07 10.90
CA ALA A 186 2.97 4.71 10.83
C ALA A 186 3.24 5.21 9.40
N LYS A 187 3.53 6.50 9.27
CA LYS A 187 3.88 7.15 8.00
C LYS A 187 5.38 7.08 7.77
N PHE A 188 5.79 6.92 6.51
CA PHE A 188 7.20 6.91 6.10
C PHE A 188 7.46 7.96 5.01
N ASN A 189 8.73 8.26 4.77
CA ASN A 189 9.14 9.25 3.76
C ASN A 189 8.84 8.75 2.33
N SER A 190 8.96 7.45 2.12
CA SER A 190 8.76 6.80 0.83
C SER A 190 7.94 5.51 0.94
N SER A 191 7.40 5.05 -0.20
CA SER A 191 6.77 3.73 -0.32
C SER A 191 7.78 2.60 -0.08
N TYR A 192 9.03 2.81 -0.50
CA TYR A 192 10.13 1.87 -0.27
C TYR A 192 10.40 1.68 1.22
N ASP A 193 10.54 2.77 1.98
CA ASP A 193 10.75 2.70 3.44
C ASP A 193 9.58 1.99 4.14
N ARG A 194 8.35 2.31 3.73
CA ARG A 194 7.15 1.65 4.22
C ARG A 194 7.20 0.13 3.96
N ASP A 195 7.54 -0.29 2.74
CA ASP A 195 7.58 -1.70 2.36
C ASP A 195 8.70 -2.45 3.07
N MET A 196 9.87 -1.82 3.21
CA MET A 196 10.99 -2.34 3.99
C MET A 196 10.62 -2.51 5.46
N ALA A 197 9.99 -1.49 6.08
CA ALA A 197 9.50 -1.60 7.45
C ALA A 197 8.48 -2.72 7.60
N ALA A 198 7.49 -2.81 6.70
CA ALA A 198 6.49 -3.88 6.76
C ALA A 198 7.10 -5.27 6.59
N ALA A 199 8.10 -5.42 5.71
CA ALA A 199 8.82 -6.67 5.52
C ALA A 199 9.61 -7.05 6.78
N LEU A 200 10.42 -6.13 7.32
CA LEU A 200 11.21 -6.36 8.54
C LEU A 200 10.33 -6.75 9.73
N LEU A 201 9.24 -6.02 9.96
CA LEU A 201 8.33 -6.29 11.07
C LEU A 201 7.67 -7.67 10.94
N ARG A 202 7.29 -8.09 9.72
CA ARG A 202 6.73 -9.43 9.48
C ARG A 202 7.78 -10.53 9.65
N SER A 203 8.98 -10.33 9.12
CA SER A 203 10.06 -11.31 9.20
C SER A 203 10.61 -11.50 10.61
N ALA A 204 10.46 -10.50 11.48
CA ALA A 204 10.91 -10.57 12.86
C ALA A 204 10.00 -11.44 13.76
N SER A 205 8.82 -11.87 13.27
CA SER A 205 7.87 -12.73 13.97
C SER A 205 7.60 -12.34 15.43
N MET A 206 7.47 -11.04 15.68
CA MET A 206 7.41 -10.50 17.03
C MET A 206 6.05 -10.75 17.69
N THR A 207 6.06 -10.81 19.01
CA THR A 207 4.86 -10.83 19.84
C THR A 207 4.81 -9.61 20.76
N CYS A 208 3.60 -9.19 21.11
CA CYS A 208 3.34 -8.19 22.13
C CYS A 208 2.33 -8.82 23.10
N GLY A 209 2.83 -9.23 24.27
CA GLY A 209 2.08 -10.12 25.17
C GLY A 209 1.79 -11.46 24.50
N ASP A 210 0.53 -11.87 24.48
CA ASP A 210 0.09 -13.14 23.90
C ASP A 210 -0.28 -13.03 22.41
N LYS A 211 -0.12 -11.85 21.80
CA LYS A 211 -0.54 -11.59 20.42
C LYS A 211 0.63 -11.43 19.48
N HIS A 212 0.49 -12.03 18.30
CA HIS A 212 1.42 -11.82 17.21
C HIS A 212 1.27 -10.42 16.61
N VAL A 213 2.40 -9.74 16.43
CA VAL A 213 2.43 -8.43 15.79
C VAL A 213 2.49 -8.60 14.29
N TRP A 214 1.53 -7.99 13.60
CA TRP A 214 1.49 -8.00 12.14
C TRP A 214 1.65 -6.59 11.57
N ALA A 215 2.27 -6.51 10.40
CA ALA A 215 2.47 -5.26 9.67
C ALA A 215 2.03 -5.39 8.20
N THR A 216 1.21 -4.45 7.75
CA THR A 216 0.72 -4.42 6.36
C THR A 216 0.54 -2.99 5.87
N GLN A 217 0.47 -2.79 4.56
CA GLN A 217 0.20 -1.48 3.99
C GLN A 217 -1.21 -1.00 4.37
N ASP A 218 -1.37 0.29 4.68
CA ASP A 218 -2.69 0.90 4.82
C ASP A 218 -3.34 1.05 3.43
N LEU A 219 -4.08 0.02 3.02
CA LEU A 219 -4.81 0.03 1.77
C LEU A 219 -6.24 0.56 1.98
N PRO A 220 -6.78 1.35 1.03
CA PRO A 220 -8.19 1.70 1.02
C PRO A 220 -9.06 0.45 1.08
N ILE A 221 -10.21 0.53 1.76
CA ILE A 221 -11.15 -0.61 1.93
C ILE A 221 -11.44 -1.34 0.61
N PRO A 222 -11.72 -0.64 -0.51
CA PRO A 222 -11.94 -1.30 -1.80
C PRO A 222 -10.75 -2.18 -2.25
N VAL A 223 -9.54 -1.65 -2.10
CA VAL A 223 -8.30 -2.34 -2.48
C VAL A 223 -8.04 -3.52 -1.54
N ARG A 224 -8.28 -3.35 -0.24
CA ARG A 224 -8.11 -4.41 0.76
C ARG A 224 -9.04 -5.60 0.53
N ALA A 225 -10.30 -5.33 0.20
CA ALA A 225 -11.28 -6.37 -0.08
C ALA A 225 -10.87 -7.20 -1.31
N ARG A 226 -10.43 -6.53 -2.39
CA ARG A 226 -9.91 -7.19 -3.59
C ARG A 226 -8.62 -7.98 -3.33
N LYS A 227 -7.67 -7.39 -2.60
CA LYS A 227 -6.42 -8.04 -2.19
C LYS A 227 -6.70 -9.32 -1.42
N MET A 228 -7.58 -9.27 -0.42
CA MET A 228 -7.98 -10.44 0.37
C MET A 228 -8.58 -11.54 -0.51
N PHE A 229 -9.47 -11.18 -1.43
CA PHE A 229 -10.06 -12.13 -2.36
C PHE A 229 -9.02 -12.79 -3.27
N LEU A 230 -8.19 -12.01 -3.98
CA LEU A 230 -7.25 -12.55 -4.97
C LEU A 230 -6.08 -13.32 -4.34
N LEU A 231 -5.58 -12.89 -3.19
CA LEU A 231 -4.53 -13.64 -2.48
C LEU A 231 -5.08 -14.93 -1.88
N GLY A 232 -6.30 -14.89 -1.34
CA GLY A 232 -7.00 -16.10 -0.91
C GLY A 232 -7.24 -17.06 -2.07
N LEU A 233 -7.63 -16.53 -3.24
CA LEU A 233 -7.85 -17.31 -4.45
C LEU A 233 -6.55 -17.94 -4.96
N ARG A 234 -5.45 -17.18 -5.00
CA ARG A 234 -4.12 -17.70 -5.33
C ARG A 234 -3.71 -18.85 -4.41
N TRP A 235 -4.01 -18.73 -3.11
CA TRP A 235 -3.73 -19.82 -2.19
C TRP A 235 -4.57 -21.06 -2.48
N GLN A 236 -5.89 -20.89 -2.65
CA GLN A 236 -6.78 -22.00 -3.01
C GLN A 236 -6.28 -22.72 -4.25
N LEU A 237 -5.99 -21.99 -5.32
CA LEU A 237 -5.45 -22.58 -6.56
C LEU A 237 -4.16 -23.38 -6.31
N GLY A 238 -3.31 -22.94 -5.38
CA GLY A 238 -2.16 -23.73 -4.93
C GLY A 238 -2.54 -25.08 -4.33
N GLU A 239 -3.58 -25.14 -3.49
CA GLU A 239 -4.12 -26.40 -2.94
C GLU A 239 -4.75 -27.30 -4.00
N TRP A 240 -5.18 -26.71 -5.13
CA TRP A 240 -5.65 -27.45 -6.31
C TRP A 240 -4.51 -27.88 -7.24
N GLY A 241 -3.25 -27.67 -6.85
CA GLY A 241 -2.07 -28.16 -7.56
C GLY A 241 -1.42 -27.17 -8.51
N PHE A 242 -1.91 -25.92 -8.59
CA PHE A 242 -1.27 -24.90 -9.42
C PHE A 242 0.04 -24.42 -8.80
N SER A 243 1.05 -24.23 -9.64
CA SER A 243 2.31 -23.66 -9.20
C SER A 243 2.11 -22.20 -8.78
N LYS A 244 2.42 -21.87 -7.52
CA LYS A 244 2.33 -20.49 -7.01
C LYS A 244 3.16 -19.49 -7.82
N ARG A 245 4.22 -19.96 -8.52
CA ARG A 245 5.08 -19.15 -9.39
C ARG A 245 4.39 -18.76 -10.71
N GLU A 246 3.45 -19.57 -11.17
CA GLU A 246 2.69 -19.30 -12.39
C GLU A 246 1.48 -18.40 -12.14
N ILE A 247 1.05 -18.28 -10.88
CA ILE A 247 -0.07 -17.44 -10.47
C ILE A 247 0.42 -16.04 -10.14
N GLU A 248 0.00 -15.07 -10.94
CA GLU A 248 0.30 -13.66 -10.79
C GLU A 248 -0.97 -12.87 -10.41
N VAL A 249 -0.82 -11.91 -9.51
CA VAL A 249 -1.91 -10.99 -9.12
C VAL A 249 -1.50 -9.60 -9.55
N GLY A 250 -2.34 -8.92 -10.33
CA GLY A 250 -2.02 -7.58 -10.84
C GLY A 250 -1.90 -6.55 -9.71
N ASP A 251 -1.10 -5.50 -9.93
CA ASP A 251 -0.69 -4.50 -8.92
C ASP A 251 -1.86 -3.83 -8.18
N GLU A 252 -2.98 -3.63 -8.88
CA GLU A 252 -4.19 -3.00 -8.34
C GLU A 252 -5.24 -4.01 -7.84
N TYR A 253 -4.91 -5.29 -7.82
CA TYR A 253 -5.81 -6.38 -7.43
C TYR A 253 -7.12 -6.41 -8.25
N PHE A 254 -7.05 -6.06 -9.54
CA PHE A 254 -8.18 -6.20 -10.47
C PHE A 254 -8.20 -7.53 -11.21
N SER A 255 -7.11 -8.27 -11.22
CA SER A 255 -7.03 -9.52 -11.98
C SER A 255 -6.05 -10.50 -11.38
N LEU A 256 -6.33 -11.78 -11.60
CA LEU A 256 -5.43 -12.90 -11.37
C LEU A 256 -5.13 -13.57 -12.70
N MET A 257 -3.85 -13.82 -12.94
CA MET A 257 -3.33 -14.45 -14.15
C MET A 257 -2.66 -15.76 -13.78
N ILE A 258 -2.71 -16.72 -14.69
CA ILE A 258 -1.99 -18.00 -14.57
C ILE A 258 -1.25 -18.23 -15.89
N ALA A 259 0.06 -18.42 -15.81
CA ALA A 259 0.95 -18.56 -16.96
C ALA A 259 0.73 -17.44 -18.01
N GLY A 260 0.64 -16.19 -17.53
CA GLY A 260 0.45 -14.99 -18.37
C GLY A 260 -0.96 -14.80 -18.93
N LYS A 261 -1.93 -15.68 -18.65
CA LYS A 261 -3.32 -15.55 -19.10
C LYS A 261 -4.23 -15.06 -17.97
N VAL A 262 -5.10 -14.09 -18.23
CA VAL A 262 -6.07 -13.60 -17.24
C VAL A 262 -7.14 -14.66 -17.00
N VAL A 263 -7.26 -15.10 -15.74
CA VAL A 263 -8.18 -16.15 -15.29
C VAL A 263 -9.39 -15.56 -14.58
N VAL A 264 -9.19 -14.52 -13.77
CA VAL A 264 -10.26 -13.78 -13.07
C VAL A 264 -10.04 -12.29 -13.24
N LYS A 265 -11.13 -11.57 -13.48
CA LYS A 265 -11.20 -10.11 -13.33
C LYS A 265 -12.17 -9.74 -12.23
N LEU A 266 -11.79 -8.80 -11.37
CA LEU A 266 -12.63 -8.22 -10.35
C LEU A 266 -13.19 -6.88 -10.80
N THR A 267 -14.45 -6.66 -10.46
CA THR A 267 -15.14 -5.38 -10.57
C THR A 267 -15.83 -5.09 -9.25
N MET A 268 -15.89 -3.83 -8.84
CA MET A 268 -16.57 -3.43 -7.61
C MET A 268 -17.79 -2.59 -7.96
N ASN A 269 -18.92 -2.89 -7.34
CA ASN A 269 -20.14 -2.11 -7.46
C ASN A 269 -20.78 -1.93 -6.07
N GLU A 270 -21.95 -1.28 -6.03
CA GLU A 270 -22.66 -1.03 -4.77
C GLU A 270 -23.03 -2.32 -4.03
N SER A 271 -23.29 -3.40 -4.77
CA SER A 271 -23.64 -4.72 -4.20
C SER A 271 -22.45 -5.50 -3.63
N GLY A 272 -21.21 -5.13 -3.95
CA GLY A 272 -20.01 -5.79 -3.44
C GLY A 272 -18.95 -6.05 -4.50
N ILE A 273 -18.12 -7.06 -4.23
CA ILE A 273 -17.13 -7.58 -5.18
C ILE A 273 -17.82 -8.53 -6.14
N GLN A 274 -17.72 -8.23 -7.43
CA GLN A 274 -18.07 -9.13 -8.51
C GLN A 274 -16.79 -9.65 -9.17
N TYR A 275 -16.78 -10.93 -9.51
CA TYR A 275 -15.67 -11.57 -10.21
C TYR A 275 -16.17 -12.22 -11.49
N HIS A 276 -15.36 -12.11 -12.54
CA HIS A 276 -15.64 -12.62 -13.87
C HIS A 276 -14.53 -13.58 -14.26
N TRP A 277 -14.89 -14.85 -14.38
CA TRP A 277 -13.98 -15.90 -14.84
C TRP A 277 -13.77 -15.84 -16.35
N ALA A 278 -12.57 -16.19 -16.79
CA ALA A 278 -12.34 -16.55 -18.19
C ALA A 278 -13.20 -17.77 -18.55
N GLU A 279 -13.62 -17.86 -19.82
CA GLU A 279 -14.58 -18.88 -20.29
C GLU A 279 -14.15 -20.31 -19.94
N GLU A 280 -12.86 -20.63 -20.11
CA GLU A 280 -12.28 -21.94 -19.77
C GLU A 280 -12.38 -22.27 -18.28
N TRP A 281 -12.38 -21.25 -17.42
CA TRP A 281 -12.39 -21.38 -15.95
C TRP A 281 -13.79 -21.31 -15.36
N ALA A 282 -14.71 -20.62 -16.04
CA ALA A 282 -16.11 -20.55 -15.67
C ALA A 282 -16.78 -21.94 -15.72
N GLN A 283 -16.25 -22.85 -16.54
CA GLN A 283 -16.74 -24.23 -16.68
C GLN A 283 -16.26 -25.17 -15.57
N TRP A 284 -15.36 -24.74 -14.69
CA TRP A 284 -14.79 -25.59 -13.65
C TRP A 284 -15.70 -25.70 -12.41
N ASP A 285 -16.79 -26.44 -12.55
CA ASP A 285 -17.89 -26.50 -11.57
C ASP A 285 -17.45 -26.88 -10.15
N ASP A 286 -16.57 -27.88 -10.01
CA ASP A 286 -16.03 -28.32 -8.71
C ASP A 286 -15.35 -27.18 -7.94
N PHE A 287 -14.63 -26.31 -8.65
CA PHE A 287 -13.97 -25.16 -8.06
C PHE A 287 -14.96 -24.03 -7.76
N GLN A 288 -15.87 -23.74 -8.70
CA GLN A 288 -16.87 -22.69 -8.55
C GLN A 288 -17.82 -22.93 -7.38
N ASN A 289 -18.17 -24.20 -7.13
CA ASN A 289 -19.04 -24.61 -6.02
C ASN A 289 -18.27 -24.98 -4.75
N SER A 290 -16.96 -24.73 -4.70
CA SER A 290 -16.16 -25.05 -3.53
C SER A 290 -16.56 -24.18 -2.32
N PRO A 291 -16.71 -24.76 -1.12
CA PRO A 291 -17.05 -23.99 0.08
C PRO A 291 -15.97 -22.95 0.40
N GLU A 292 -14.72 -23.23 0.04
CA GLU A 292 -13.61 -22.31 0.22
C GLU A 292 -13.76 -21.03 -0.64
N LEU A 293 -14.20 -21.16 -1.90
CA LEU A 293 -14.46 -19.99 -2.74
C LEU A 293 -15.63 -19.15 -2.19
N SER A 294 -16.70 -19.78 -1.71
CA SER A 294 -17.82 -19.08 -1.05
C SER A 294 -17.33 -18.29 0.16
N GLN A 295 -16.53 -18.91 1.03
CA GLN A 295 -15.96 -18.24 2.20
C GLN A 295 -15.06 -17.06 1.82
N LEU A 296 -14.28 -17.16 0.75
CA LEU A 296 -13.48 -16.04 0.24
C LEU A 296 -14.37 -14.88 -0.21
N CYS A 297 -15.47 -15.16 -0.92
CA CYS A 297 -16.44 -14.16 -1.35
C CYS A 297 -17.07 -13.45 -0.14
N GLU A 298 -17.54 -14.22 0.84
CA GLU A 298 -18.15 -13.71 2.07
C GLU A 298 -17.20 -12.82 2.87
N LYS A 299 -15.95 -13.27 3.07
CA LYS A 299 -14.92 -12.49 3.79
C LYS A 299 -14.60 -11.19 3.06
N ALA A 300 -14.45 -11.22 1.74
CA ALA A 300 -14.13 -10.05 0.95
C ALA A 300 -15.30 -9.03 0.96
N ASN A 301 -16.54 -9.50 0.82
CA ASN A 301 -17.73 -8.64 0.93
C ASN A 301 -17.94 -8.10 2.34
N SER A 302 -17.63 -8.87 3.38
CA SER A 302 -17.64 -8.38 4.77
C SER A 302 -16.67 -7.20 4.96
N ILE A 303 -15.47 -7.27 4.36
CA ILE A 303 -14.52 -6.15 4.37
C ILE A 303 -15.07 -4.94 3.62
N TRP A 304 -15.67 -5.15 2.45
CA TRP A 304 -16.30 -4.08 1.67
C TRP A 304 -17.38 -3.34 2.48
N HIS A 305 -18.30 -4.07 3.10
CA HIS A 305 -19.40 -3.47 3.87
C HIS A 305 -18.96 -2.79 5.17
N LYS A 306 -17.73 -3.02 5.66
CA LYS A 306 -17.16 -2.24 6.78
C LYS A 306 -17.03 -0.74 6.45
N GLN A 307 -17.07 -0.36 5.18
CA GLN A 307 -17.10 1.04 4.74
C GLN A 307 -18.28 1.85 5.32
N GLY A 308 -19.40 1.20 5.68
CA GLY A 308 -20.61 1.88 6.18
C GLY A 308 -20.63 2.24 7.67
N LYS A 309 -19.78 1.66 8.52
CA LYS A 309 -19.83 1.86 9.99
C LYS A 309 -18.95 2.99 10.52
N GLY A 310 -18.20 3.66 9.65
CA GLY A 310 -17.26 4.73 10.00
C GLY A 310 -17.78 6.16 9.83
N SER A 311 -19.10 6.37 9.74
CA SER A 311 -19.65 7.73 9.66
C SER A 311 -19.44 8.45 11.00
N GLY A 312 -18.60 9.49 10.96
CA GLY A 312 -18.25 10.29 12.13
C GLY A 312 -19.50 10.86 12.80
N LYS A 313 -19.76 10.44 14.04
CA LYS A 313 -20.57 11.22 14.96
C LYS A 313 -19.77 12.46 15.37
N SER A 314 -19.76 13.49 14.54
CA SER A 314 -19.51 14.86 15.01
C SER A 314 -20.74 15.30 15.80
N LYS A 315 -20.79 14.96 17.10
CA LYS A 315 -21.67 15.68 18.02
C LYS A 315 -21.05 17.07 18.20
N GLY A 316 -21.66 18.07 17.56
CA GLY A 316 -21.49 19.46 17.97
C GLY A 316 -21.96 19.58 19.42
N ALA A 317 -21.02 19.83 20.32
CA ALA A 317 -21.35 20.41 21.60
C ALA A 317 -21.56 21.91 21.34
N ALA A 318 -22.83 22.31 21.24
CA ALA A 318 -23.21 23.70 21.45
C ALA A 318 -23.05 24.03 22.94
N CYS A 319 -22.74 25.30 23.19
CA CYS A 319 -22.46 25.97 24.46
C CYS A 319 -23.28 25.51 25.66
#